data_AF-A0A9D2F6N2-F1
#
_entry.id   AF-A0A9D2F6N2-F1
#
_cell.length_a   1.000
_cell.length_b   1.000
_cell.length_c   1.000
_cell.angle_alpha   90.00
_cell.angle_beta   90.00
_cell.angle_gamma   90.00
#
_symmetry.space_group_name_H-M   'P 1'
#
loop_
_entity.id
_entity.type
_entity.pdbx_description
1 polymer ?
#
loop_
_entity_poly.entity_id
_entity_poly.type
_entity_poly.pdbx_seq_one_letter_code
_entity_poly.pdbx_strand_id
1 'polypeptide(L)' 'MSKKIVIVGGVAGGASTAARVRRLDEHAEIVMFERGPFVSFSNCCLPFHLSETIEKAEDL' A
#
# COMPACT_ATOMS: atom_id res chain seq x y z
N MET A 1 5.12 -23.72 10.92
CA MET A 1 4.32 -23.46 9.69
C MET A 1 4.36 -21.97 9.43
N SER A 2 4.65 -21.55 8.19
CA SER A 2 4.53 -20.13 7.82
C SER A 2 3.04 -19.73 7.77
N LYS A 3 2.71 -18.55 8.29
CA LYS A 3 1.35 -18.02 8.22
C LYS A 3 1.09 -17.47 6.82
N LYS A 4 -0.05 -17.85 6.24
CA LYS A 4 -0.58 -17.24 5.01
C LYS A 4 -1.61 -16.17 5.38
N ILE A 5 -1.36 -14.95 4.94
CA ILE A 5 -2.16 -13.77 5.28
C ILE A 5 -2.67 -13.14 3.98
N VAL A 6 -3.99 -13.01 3.89
CA VAL A 6 -4.67 -12.38 2.76
C VAL A 6 -5.19 -11.03 3.20
N ILE A 7 -4.88 -9.99 2.43
CA ILE A 7 -5.26 -8.60 2.69
C ILE A 7 -6.11 -8.12 1.52
N VAL A 8 -7.28 -7.54 1.82
CA VAL A 8 -8.19 -6.96 0.81
C VAL A 8 -8.18 -5.44 0.95
N GLY A 9 -7.79 -4.76 -0.13
CA GLY A 9 -7.42 -3.35 -0.15
C GLY A 9 -5.91 -3.19 0.00
N GLY A 10 -5.29 -2.37 -0.84
CA GLY A 10 -3.83 -2.18 -0.92
C GLY A 10 -3.34 -0.74 -0.83
N VAL A 11 -4.21 0.21 -0.45
CA VAL A 11 -3.85 1.63 -0.34
C VAL A 11 -3.15 1.90 1.00
N ALA A 12 -3.82 2.49 1.99
CA ALA A 12 -3.17 2.90 3.24
C ALA A 12 -3.07 1.73 4.24
N GLY A 13 -4.21 1.28 4.74
CA GLY A 13 -4.27 0.25 5.79
C GLY A 13 -3.70 -1.09 5.32
N GLY A 14 -4.09 -1.55 4.14
CA GLY A 14 -3.64 -2.83 3.60
C GLY A 14 -2.12 -2.92 3.41
N ALA A 15 -1.52 -1.92 2.74
CA ALA A 15 -0.07 -1.87 2.58
C ALA A 15 0.66 -1.75 3.93
N SER A 16 0.13 -0.96 4.86
CA SER A 16 0.68 -0.82 6.21
C SER A 16 0.63 -2.15 6.98
N THR A 17 -0.46 -2.89 6.88
CA THR A 17 -0.61 -4.22 7.46
C THR A 17 0.39 -5.20 6.84
N ALA A 18 0.52 -5.23 5.51
CA ALA A 18 1.49 -6.08 4.82
C ALA A 18 2.93 -5.80 5.30
N ALA A 19 3.31 -4.53 5.35
CA ALA A 19 4.62 -4.11 5.85
C ALA A 19 4.83 -4.49 7.31
N ARG A 20 3.81 -4.31 8.17
CA ARG A 20 3.90 -4.67 9.60
C ARG A 20 4.02 -6.18 9.79
N VAL A 21 3.27 -6.97 9.03
CA VAL A 21 3.36 -8.44 9.06
C VAL A 21 4.77 -8.89 8.69
N ARG A 22 5.35 -8.38 7.60
CA ARG A 22 6.72 -8.75 7.19
C ARG A 22 7.77 -8.42 8.26
N ARG A 23 7.59 -7.34 9.02
CA ARG A 23 8.48 -6.97 10.14
C ARG A 23 8.34 -7.89 11.36
N LEU A 24 7.17 -8.46 11.57
CA LEU A 24 6.89 -9.34 12.71
C LEU A 24 7.18 -10.82 12.40
N ASP A 25 7.06 -11.21 11.13
CA ASP A 25 7.27 -12.55 10.65
C ASP A 25 7.89 -12.47 9.24
N GLU A 26 9.21 -12.65 9.18
CA GLU A 26 9.97 -12.60 7.94
C GLU A 26 9.66 -13.74 6.98
N HIS A 27 8.98 -14.79 7.44
CA HIS A 27 8.64 -15.97 6.65
C HIS A 27 7.17 -16.00 6.24
N ALA A 28 6.32 -15.08 6.74
CA ALA A 28 4.92 -15.02 6.39
C ALA A 28 4.71 -14.90 4.86
N GLU A 29 3.74 -15.66 4.34
CA GLU A 29 3.24 -15.50 2.98
C GLU A 29 2.14 -14.43 2.99
N ILE A 30 2.34 -13.33 2.26
CA ILE A 30 1.45 -12.17 2.27
C ILE A 30 0.93 -11.97 0.86
N VAL A 31 -0.39 -12.05 0.69
CA VAL A 31 -1.07 -11.81 -0.60
C VAL A 31 -2.03 -10.64 -0.42
N MET A 32 -1.85 -9.57 -1.19
CA MET A 32 -2.67 -8.37 -1.13
C MET A 32 -3.43 -8.17 -2.43
N PHE A 33 -4.73 -7.94 -2.33
CA PHE A 33 -5.60 -7.65 -3.46
C PHE A 33 -6.05 -6.20 -3.41
N GLU A 34 -5.83 -5.45 -4.50
CA GLU A 34 -6.37 -4.12 -4.69
C GLU A 34 -7.23 -4.13 -5.97
N ARG A 35 -8.36 -3.44 -5.93
CA ARG A 35 -9.26 -3.32 -7.08
C ARG A 35 -8.69 -2.35 -8.10
N GLY A 36 -8.11 -1.26 -7.62
CA GLY A 36 -7.48 -0.25 -8.45
C GLY A 36 -6.14 -0.70 -9.03
N PRO A 37 -5.63 0.03 -10.04
CA PRO A 37 -4.33 -0.25 -10.64
C PRO A 37 -3.15 0.20 -9.77
N PHE A 38 -3.40 1.03 -8.75
CA PHE A 38 -2.37 1.60 -7.88
C PHE A 38 -2.53 1.10 -6.44
N VAL A 39 -1.39 0.77 -5.83
CA VAL A 39 -1.27 0.40 -4.42
C VAL A 39 -0.37 1.40 -3.72
N SER A 40 -0.53 1.55 -2.40
CA SER A 40 0.41 2.33 -1.56
C SER A 40 0.69 3.77 -2.05
N PHE A 41 -0.34 4.51 -2.46
CA PHE A 41 -0.24 5.94 -2.79
C PHE A 41 -0.92 6.81 -1.73
N SER A 42 -0.52 8.08 -1.61
CA SER A 42 -1.09 9.03 -0.67
C SER A 42 -2.29 9.78 -1.25
N ASN A 43 -3.49 9.33 -0.91
CA ASN A 43 -4.74 10.05 -1.23
C ASN A 43 -4.72 11.49 -0.71
N CYS A 44 -4.12 11.69 0.47
CA CYS A 44 -4.03 12.99 1.13
C CYS A 44 -3.14 13.97 0.34
N CYS A 45 -2.24 13.47 -0.50
CA CYS A 45 -1.31 14.29 -1.28
C CYS A 45 -1.84 14.63 -2.68
N LEU A 46 -2.95 14.04 -3.13
CA LEU A 46 -3.56 14.36 -4.43
C LEU A 46 -3.76 15.86 -4.67
N PRO A 47 -4.19 16.67 -3.69
CA PRO A 47 -4.32 18.12 -3.89
C PRO A 47 -3.01 18.80 -4.28
N PHE A 48 -1.86 18.30 -3.83
CA PHE A 48 -0.54 18.86 -4.17
C PHE A 48 -0.11 18.53 -5.60
N HIS A 49 -0.57 17.41 -6.15
CA HIS A 49 -0.39 17.14 -7.57
C HIS A 49 -1.27 18.04 -8.43
N LEU A 50 -2.53 18.23 -8.02
CA LEU A 50 -3.45 19.15 -8.70
C LEU A 50 -3.00 20.62 -8.61
N SER A 51 -2.27 21.00 -7.56
CA SER A 51 -1.69 22.34 -7.42
C SER A 51 -0.31 22.47 -8.07
N GLU A 52 0.13 21.48 -8.86
CA GLU A 52 1.44 21.46 -9.53
C GLU A 52 2.64 21.54 -8.58
N THR A 53 2.42 21.37 -7.27
CA THR A 53 3.49 21.31 -6.26
C THR A 53 4.20 19.96 -6.29
N ILE A 54 3.48 18.90 -6.66
CA ILE A 54 4.01 17.59 -7.01
C ILE A 54 3.74 17.38 -8.51
N GLU A 55 4.78 17.45 -9.34
CA GLU A 55 4.59 17.38 -10.80
C GLU A 55 4.11 16.01 -11.29
N LYS A 56 4.59 14.93 -10.66
CA LYS A 56 4.39 13.56 -11.14
C LYS A 56 3.47 12.79 -10.21
N ALA A 57 2.47 12.12 -10.78
CA ALA A 57 1.51 11.32 -10.01
C ALA A 57 2.18 10.10 -9.35
N GLU A 58 3.33 9.65 -9.85
CA GLU A 58 4.11 8.55 -9.28
C GLU A 58 4.82 8.93 -7.96
N ASP A 59 4.95 10.23 -7.68
CA ASP A 59 5.55 10.77 -6.45
C ASP A 59 4.51 10.94 -5.32
N LEU A 60 3.27 10.47 -5.53
CA LEU A 60 2.16 10.50 -4.56
C LEU A 60 2.13 9.32 -3.59
#